data_AF-A0A8C5WR62-F1
#
_entry.id   AF-A0A8C5WR62-F1
#
_cell.length_a   1.000
_cell.length_b   1.000
_cell.length_c   1.000
_cell.angle_alpha   90.00
_cell.angle_beta   90.00
_cell.angle_gamma   90.00
#
_symmetry.space_group_name_H-M   'P 1'
#
loop_
_entity.id
_entity.type
_entity.pdbx_description
1 polymer ?
#
loop_
_entity_poly.entity_id
_entity_poly.type
_entity_poly.pdbx_seq_one_letter_code
_entity_poly.pdbx_strand_id
1 'polypeptide(L)' 'MYSQELKLKHTIVEEIAHTADQDLLMVYLSSWLYQPYIDNNNIVLLESMLLETGHRQL' A
#
# COMPACT_ATOMS: atom_id res chain seq x y z
N MET A 1 -10.83 0.63 -0.33
CA MET A 1 -9.71 -0.27 -0.67
C MET A 1 -8.38 0.47 -0.57
N TYR A 2 -8.06 1.40 -1.48
CA TYR A 2 -6.85 2.23 -1.32
C TYR A 2 -6.86 3.16 -0.10
N SER A 3 -8.04 3.53 0.41
CA SER A 3 -8.17 4.33 1.63
C SER A 3 -7.59 3.65 2.88
N GLN A 4 -7.69 2.32 2.98
CA GLN A 4 -7.13 1.57 4.10
C GLN A 4 -5.60 1.52 4.02
N GLU A 5 -5.08 1.25 2.82
CA GLU A 5 -3.64 1.27 2.56
C GLU A 5 -3.04 2.68 2.77
N LEU A 6 -3.73 3.73 2.31
CA LEU A 6 -3.33 5.11 2.54
C LEU A 6 -3.27 5.44 4.04
N LYS A 7 -4.29 5.01 4.79
CA LYS A 7 -4.31 5.20 6.24
C LYS A 7 -3.15 4.47 6.92
N LEU A 8 -2.87 3.23 6.52
CA LEU A 8 -1.71 2.47 7.02
C LEU A 8 -0.40 3.22 6.78
N LYS A 9 -0.19 3.73 5.56
CA LYS A 9 1.02 4.48 5.21
C LYS A 9 1.18 5.75 6.05
N HIS A 10 0.11 6.48 6.30
CA HIS A 10 0.13 7.63 7.22
C HIS A 10 0.53 7.20 8.63
N THR A 11 -0.09 6.16 9.17
CA THR A 11 0.24 5.65 10.50
C THR A 11 1.70 5.19 10.59
N ILE A 12 2.21 4.48 9.58
CA ILE A 12 3.62 4.06 9.56
C ILE A 12 4.56 5.27 9.62
N VAL A 13 4.31 6.32 8.82
CA VAL A 13 5.16 7.53 8.81
C VAL A 13 5.09 8.30 10.13
N GLU A 14 3.93 8.32 10.77
CA GLU A 14 3.77 8.93 12.10
C GLU A 14 4.53 8.13 13.16
N GLU A 15 4.39 6.81 13.19
CA GLU A 15 4.95 5.96 14.25
C GLU A 15 6.46 5.70 14.10
N ILE A 16 7.00 5.71 12.87
CA ILE A 16 8.43 5.41 12.61
C ILE A 16 9.36 6.45 13.27
N ALA A 17 8.90 7.70 13.42
CA ALA A 17 9.66 8.76 14.07
C ALA A 17 9.64 8.65 15.61
N HIS A 18 8.68 7.91 16.18
CA HIS A 18 8.46 7.76 17.61
C HIS A 18 8.91 6.40 18.16
N THR A 19 9.27 5.47 17.28
CA THR A 19 9.63 4.09 17.63
C THR A 19 11.14 3.88 17.59
N ALA A 20 11.73 3.40 18.69
CA ALA A 20 13.13 2.94 18.74
C ALA A 20 13.27 1.40 18.74
N ASP A 21 12.14 0.68 18.76
CA ASP A 21 12.09 -0.78 18.74
C ASP A 21 12.36 -1.32 17.34
N GLN A 22 13.42 -2.11 17.19
CA GLN A 22 13.88 -2.64 15.90
C GLN A 22 12.90 -3.66 15.28
N ASP A 23 12.23 -4.46 16.12
CA ASP A 23 11.27 -5.46 15.63
C ASP A 23 10.03 -4.76 15.07
N LEU A 24 9.57 -3.70 15.74
CA LEU A 24 8.45 -2.89 15.27
C LEU A 24 8.79 -2.11 13.99
N LEU A 25 10.02 -1.58 13.87
CA LEU A 25 10.51 -0.97 12.63
C LEU A 25 10.52 -1.96 11.47
N MET A 26 10.92 -3.22 11.69
CA MET A 26 10.86 -4.28 10.67
C MET A 26 9.42 -4.59 10.24
N VAL A 27 8.46 -4.57 11.16
CA VAL A 27 7.02 -4.73 10.84
C VAL A 27 6.51 -3.57 10.00
N TYR A 28 6.86 -2.33 10.34
CA TYR A 28 6.47 -1.16 9.54
C TYR A 28 7.08 -1.20 8.13
N LEU A 29 8.36 -1.57 8.03
CA LEU A 29 9.07 -1.65 6.75
C LEU A 29 8.49 -2.76 5.85
N SER A 30 8.21 -3.93 6.42
CA SER A 30 7.54 -5.01 5.68
C SER A 30 6.13 -4.63 5.27
N SER A 31 5.35 -3.99 6.15
CA SER A 31 4.00 -3.51 5.84
C SER A 31 4.01 -2.47 4.71
N TRP A 32 5.00 -1.56 4.70
CA TRP A 32 5.19 -0.57 3.64
C TRP A 32 5.53 -1.22 2.29
N LEU A 33 6.39 -2.25 2.29
CA LEU A 33 6.82 -2.92 1.08
C LEU A 33 5.71 -3.79 0.47
N TYR A 34 5.05 -4.61 1.30
CA TYR A 34 4.09 -5.61 0.84
C TYR A 34 2.67 -5.08 0.65
N GLN A 35 2.35 -3.89 1.18
CA GLN A 35 1.06 -3.21 1.00
C GLN A 35 -0.14 -4.13 1.26
N PRO A 36 -0.32 -4.60 2.51
CA PRO A 36 -1.17 -5.73 2.86
C PRO A 36 -2.66 -5.52 2.54
N TYR A 37 -3.11 -4.28 2.34
CA TYR A 37 -4.50 -3.98 2.00
C TYR A 37 -4.76 -3.87 0.49
N ILE A 38 -3.73 -4.07 -0.35
CA ILE A 38 -3.87 -4.18 -1.80
C ILE A 38 -4.06 -5.64 -2.18
N ASP A 39 -5.32 -6.04 -2.37
CA ASP A 39 -5.66 -7.34 -2.97
C ASP A 39 -5.31 -7.35 -4.48
N ASN A 40 -4.91 -8.51 -5.01
CA ASN A 40 -4.74 -8.75 -6.44
C ASN A 40 -5.99 -8.38 -7.25
N ASN A 41 -7.18 -8.54 -6.69
CA ASN A 41 -8.42 -8.09 -7.33
C ASN A 41 -8.44 -6.57 -7.61
N ASN A 42 -7.78 -5.78 -6.77
CA ASN A 42 -7.65 -4.32 -6.97
C ASN A 42 -6.71 -3.99 -8.12
N ILE A 43 -5.66 -4.80 -8.28
CA ILE A 43 -4.71 -4.66 -9.37
C ILE A 43 -5.45 -4.96 -10.68
N VAL A 44 -6.15 -6.09 -10.78
CA VAL A 44 -6.93 -6.45 -11.98
C VAL A 44 -7.98 -5.39 -12.32
N LEU A 45 -8.70 -4.87 -11.32
CA LEU A 45 -9.68 -3.80 -11.54
C LEU A 45 -9.01 -2.52 -12.04
N LEU A 46 -7.90 -2.11 -11.44
CA LEU A 46 -7.16 -0.93 -11.88
C LEU A 46 -6.63 -1.11 -13.32
N GLU A 47 -6.05 -2.26 -13.62
CA GLU A 47 -5.57 -2.62 -14.96
C GLU A 47 -6.70 -2.55 -16.00
N SER A 48 -7.88 -3.08 -15.68
CA SER A 48 -9.05 -2.99 -16.56
C SER A 48 -9.52 -1.55 -16.79
N MET A 49 -9.54 -0.72 -15.74
CA MET A 49 -9.92 0.70 -15.85
C MET A 49 -8.92 1.47 -16.71
N LEU A 50 -7.62 1.23 -16.53
CA LEU A 50 -6.57 1.89 -17.31
C LEU A 50 -6.63 1.48 -18.78
N LEU A 51 -6.95 0.23 -19.07
CA LEU A 51 -7.14 -0.29 -20.42
C LEU A 51 -8.38 0.31 -21.07
N GLU A 52 -9.51 0.33 -20.37
CA GLU A 52 -10.78 0.88 -20.88
C GLU A 52 -10.69 2.39 -21.14
N THR A 53 -9.98 3.12 -20.29
CA THR A 53 -9.76 4.56 -20.45
C THR A 53 -8.60 4.92 -21.39
N GLY A 54 -7.92 3.93 -21.96
CA GLY A 54 -6.81 4.12 -22.90
C GLY A 54 -5.51 4.63 -22.27
N HIS A 55 -5.41 4.67 -20.94
CA HIS A 55 -4.18 5.03 -20.22
C HIS A 55 -3.15 3.91 -20.19
N ARG A 56 -3.55 2.68 -20.57
CA ARG A 56 -2.66 1.55 -20.80
C ARG A 56 -3.02 0.84 -22.10
N GLN A 57 -2.00 0.53 -22.90
CA GLN A 57 -2.15 -0.26 -24.13
C GLN A 57 -1.99 -1.76 -23.83
N LEU A 58 -2.68 -2.60 -24.60
CA LEU A 58 -2.58 -4.06 -24.57
C LEU A 58 -1.21 -4.57 -25.04
#